data_AF-A0A2A8HJB3-F1
#
_entry.id   AF-A0A2A8HJB3-F1
#
_cell.length_a   1.000
_cell.length_b   1.000
_cell.length_c   1.000
_cell.angle_alpha   90.00
_cell.angle_beta   90.00
_cell.angle_gamma   90.00
#
_symmetry.space_group_name_H-M   'P 1'
#
loop_
_entity.id
_entity.type
_entity.pdbx_description
1 polymer ?
#
loop_
_entity_poly.entity_id
_entity_poly.type
_entity_poly.pdbx_seq_one_letter_code
_entity_poly.pdbx_strand_id
1 'polypeptide(L)'
;MENEKNSFVVTVTPIIDNLDSNTEKTLQTPEKKNFENQQGSIKISGHSKEEIEALIKLTSTKYAHEIIDLLIKSYLKNELTSNQKRKFELLTEV
;
A
#
# COMPACT_ATOMS: atom_id res chain seq x y z
N MET A 1 17.25 24.58 13.27
CA MET A 1 17.84 23.71 12.23
C MET A 1 18.71 22.74 12.99
N GLU A 2 18.48 21.44 13.07
CA GLU A 2 17.63 20.48 12.35
C GLU A 2 17.20 19.40 13.36
N ASN A 3 15.93 18.99 13.33
CA ASN A 3 15.43 17.88 14.14
C ASN A 3 15.47 16.63 13.27
N GLU A 4 16.57 15.89 13.35
CA GLU A 4 16.69 14.58 12.70
C GLU A 4 15.71 13.60 13.35
N LYS A 5 14.88 13.02 12.48
CA LYS A 5 13.83 12.07 12.83
C LYS A 5 14.47 10.76 13.27
N ASN A 6 14.42 10.45 14.56
CA ASN A 6 14.67 9.11 15.06
C ASN A 6 13.61 8.14 14.49
N SER A 7 13.93 7.50 13.37
CA SER A 7 13.19 6.37 12.84
C SER A 7 13.70 5.11 13.54
N PHE A 8 12.94 4.60 14.51
CA PHE A 8 13.22 3.32 15.14
C PHE A 8 12.63 2.21 14.29
N VAL A 9 13.48 1.50 13.55
CA VAL A 9 13.11 0.28 12.83
C VAL A 9 13.30 -0.89 13.78
N VAL A 10 12.21 -1.49 14.25
CA VAL A 10 12.25 -2.74 15.02
C VAL A 10 12.35 -3.90 14.05
N THR A 11 13.54 -4.45 13.92
CA THR A 11 13.78 -5.69 13.18
C THR A 11 13.64 -6.85 14.16
N VAL A 12 12.65 -7.73 13.95
CA VAL A 12 12.52 -8.97 14.74
C VAL A 12 13.39 -10.03 14.10
N THR A 13 14.48 -10.38 14.77
CA THR A 13 15.37 -11.47 14.35
C THR A 13 14.82 -12.79 14.92
N PRO A 14 14.58 -13.83 14.10
CA PRO A 14 14.29 -15.15 14.63
C PRO A 14 15.54 -15.73 15.30
N ILE A 15 15.38 -16.28 16.51
CA ILE A 15 16.43 -17.01 17.19
C ILE A 15 16.62 -18.33 16.45
N ILE A 16 17.75 -18.47 15.77
CA ILE A 16 18.23 -19.75 15.25
C ILE A 16 19.45 -20.11 16.07
N ASP A 17 19.29 -21.11 16.93
CA ASP A 17 20.39 -21.82 17.55
C ASP A 17 21.19 -22.52 16.44
N ASN A 18 22.25 -21.87 15.94
CA ASN A 18 23.57 -22.47 15.85
C ASN A 18 24.61 -21.49 15.29
N LEU A 19 25.74 -21.54 15.97
CA LEU A 19 27.03 -20.97 15.63
C LEU A 19 27.48 -21.44 14.24
N ASP A 20 27.63 -20.53 13.29
CA ASP A 20 28.89 -20.43 12.54
C ASP A 20 29.01 -19.12 11.75
N SER A 21 30.20 -18.52 11.91
CA SER A 21 30.62 -17.25 11.34
C SER A 21 31.15 -17.43 9.92
N ASN A 22 30.94 -16.41 9.10
CA ASN A 22 31.52 -16.16 7.78
C ASN A 22 30.84 -16.89 6.61
N THR A 23 30.04 -16.15 5.83
CA THR A 23 30.27 -15.91 4.40
C THR A 23 29.26 -14.84 3.95
N GLU A 24 29.76 -13.81 3.27
CA GLU A 24 29.03 -12.69 2.69
C GLU A 24 27.76 -13.13 1.94
N LYS A 25 26.59 -12.96 2.57
CA LYS A 25 25.31 -13.03 1.85
C LYS A 25 25.13 -11.70 1.14
N THR A 26 25.49 -11.69 -0.14
CA THR A 26 24.88 -10.77 -1.11
C THR A 26 23.37 -10.82 -0.87
N LEU A 27 22.82 -9.72 -0.34
CA LEU A 27 21.39 -9.52 -0.17
C LEU A 27 20.79 -9.41 -1.57
N GLN A 28 20.57 -10.57 -2.21
CA GLN A 28 19.76 -10.63 -3.41
C GLN A 28 18.35 -10.22 -2.97
N THR A 29 17.97 -9.02 -3.39
CA THR A 29 16.59 -8.53 -3.26
C THR A 29 15.70 -9.61 -3.87
N PRO A 30 14.75 -10.20 -3.13
CA PRO A 30 13.88 -11.22 -3.68
C PRO A 30 13.21 -10.65 -4.92
N GLU A 31 13.31 -11.36 -6.05
CA GLU A 31 12.64 -10.99 -7.29
C GLU A 31 11.17 -10.70 -6.96
N LYS A 32 10.71 -9.49 -7.28
CA LYS A 32 9.32 -9.08 -7.08
C LYS A 32 8.45 -10.04 -7.89
N LYS A 33 7.77 -10.96 -7.19
CA LYS A 33 6.68 -11.74 -7.77
C LYS A 33 5.66 -10.74 -8.31
N ASN A 34 5.53 -10.70 -9.63
CA ASN A 34 4.47 -9.96 -10.30
C ASN A 34 3.19 -10.78 -10.10
N PHE A 35 2.30 -10.28 -9.26
CA PHE A 35 0.95 -10.82 -9.16
C PHE A 35 0.12 -10.16 -10.25
N GLU A 36 -0.61 -10.94 -11.04
CA GLU A 36 -1.46 -10.41 -12.15
C GLU A 36 -2.42 -9.31 -11.69
N ASN A 37 -2.84 -9.34 -10.43
CA ASN A 37 -3.76 -8.39 -9.83
C ASN A 37 -3.06 -7.24 -9.05
N GLN A 38 -1.73 -7.09 -9.16
CA GLN A 38 -0.98 -6.04 -8.49
C GLN A 38 -0.01 -5.39 -9.48
N GLN A 39 -0.46 -4.29 -10.10
CA GLN A 39 0.40 -3.47 -10.96
C GLN A 39 1.25 -2.46 -10.18
N GLY A 40 1.02 -2.33 -8.87
CA GLY A 40 1.78 -1.43 -8.00
C GLY A 40 1.37 -1.56 -6.54
N SER A 41 2.23 -1.06 -5.65
CA SER A 41 1.94 -0.95 -4.21
C SER A 41 1.82 0.52 -3.80
N ILE A 42 0.78 0.81 -3.01
CA ILE A 42 0.53 2.15 -2.46
C ILE A 42 0.80 2.08 -0.96
N LYS A 43 1.70 2.93 -0.46
CA LYS A 43 1.91 3.09 0.98
C LYS A 43 0.82 4.00 1.54
N ILE A 44 0.18 3.57 2.62
CA ILE A 44 -0.89 4.31 3.30
C ILE A 44 -0.58 4.42 4.80
N SER A 45 -1.28 5.32 5.49
CA SER A 45 -1.18 5.44 6.94
C SER A 45 -1.75 4.21 7.65
N GLY A 46 -1.34 3.97 8.90
CA GLY A 46 -1.90 2.88 9.72
C GLY A 46 -3.42 3.01 9.93
N HIS A 47 -3.89 4.23 10.19
CA HIS A 47 -5.31 4.52 10.34
C HIS A 47 -6.11 4.18 9.08
N SER A 48 -5.63 4.63 7.91
CA SER A 48 -6.31 4.35 6.64
C SER A 48 -6.35 2.84 6.34
N LYS A 49 -5.34 2.08 6.78
CA LYS A 49 -5.33 0.63 6.66
C LYS A 49 -6.45 0.00 7.50
N GLU A 50 -6.60 0.41 8.75
CA GLU A 50 -7.64 -0.10 9.64
C GLU A 50 -9.05 0.19 9.10
N GLU A 51 -9.28 1.39 8.57
CA GLU A 51 -10.56 1.76 7.94
C GLU A 51 -10.85 0.91 6.70
N ILE A 52 -9.86 0.70 5.82
CA ILE A 52 -10.03 -0.16 4.64
C ILE A 52 -10.31 -1.61 5.07
N GLU A 53 -9.62 -2.14 6.07
CA GLU A 53 -9.90 -3.48 6.59
C GLU A 53 -11.30 -3.62 7.19
N ALA A 54 -11.78 -2.59 7.88
CA ALA A 54 -13.16 -2.55 8.38
C ALA A 54 -14.18 -2.53 7.23
N LEU A 55 -13.92 -1.74 6.19
CA LEU A 55 -14.75 -1.70 4.98
C LEU A 55 -14.77 -3.05 4.27
N ILE A 56 -13.62 -3.71 4.09
CA ILE A 56 -13.52 -5.04 3.48
C ILE A 56 -14.43 -6.04 4.21
N LYS A 57 -14.37 -6.05 5.55
CA LYS A 57 -15.21 -6.93 6.38
C LYS A 57 -16.69 -6.61 6.23
N LEU A 58 -17.05 -5.33 6.19
CA LEU A 58 -18.43 -4.87 6.08
C LEU A 58 -19.06 -5.22 4.72
N THR A 59 -18.33 -5.01 3.63
CA THR A 59 -18.83 -5.21 2.27
C THR A 59 -18.58 -6.63 1.74
N SER A 60 -17.94 -7.50 2.54
CA SER A 60 -17.53 -8.87 2.14
C SER A 60 -16.66 -8.90 0.87
N THR A 61 -15.96 -7.80 0.56
CA THR A 61 -15.01 -7.76 -0.56
C THR A 61 -13.75 -8.53 -0.21
N LYS A 62 -13.02 -9.00 -1.22
CA LYS A 62 -11.84 -9.84 -0.99
C LYS A 62 -10.56 -9.02 -0.97
N TYR A 63 -10.52 -7.91 -1.71
CA TYR A 63 -9.30 -7.15 -1.92
C TYR A 63 -9.46 -5.67 -1.63
N ALA A 64 -8.40 -5.05 -1.09
CA ALA A 64 -8.37 -3.62 -0.78
C ALA A 64 -8.52 -2.73 -2.03
N HIS A 65 -8.02 -3.16 -3.19
CA HIS A 65 -8.17 -2.38 -4.42
C HIS A 65 -9.63 -2.27 -4.86
N GLU A 66 -10.48 -3.26 -4.57
CA GLU A 66 -11.92 -3.19 -4.86
C GLU A 66 -12.59 -2.09 -4.04
N ILE A 67 -12.20 -1.96 -2.76
CA ILE A 67 -12.66 -0.86 -1.90
C ILE A 67 -12.15 0.47 -2.42
N ILE A 68 -10.87 0.57 -2.79
CA ILE A 68 -10.29 1.80 -3.32
C ILE A 68 -11.03 2.24 -4.60
N ASP A 69 -11.31 1.32 -5.52
CA ASP A 69 -12.07 1.62 -6.74
C ASP A 69 -13.49 2.10 -6.44
N LEU A 70 -14.15 1.48 -5.45
CA LEU A 70 -15.47 1.91 -5.00
C LEU A 70 -15.43 3.33 -4.41
N LEU A 71 -14.44 3.62 -3.57
CA LEU A 71 -14.25 4.93 -2.95
C LEU A 71 -13.97 6.01 -3.99
N ILE A 72 -13.12 5.73 -4.98
CA ILE A 72 -12.86 6.63 -6.11
C ILE A 72 -14.17 6.92 -6.85
N LYS A 73 -14.92 5.88 -7.25
CA LYS A 73 -16.21 6.05 -7.96
C LYS A 73 -17.22 6.87 -7.14
N SER A 74 -17.31 6.62 -5.83
CA SER A 74 -18.18 7.36 -4.93
C SER A 74 -17.81 8.84 -4.87
N TYR A 75 -16.52 9.15 -4.72
CA TYR A 75 -16.02 10.52 -4.67
C TYR A 75 -16.26 11.26 -6.00
N LEU A 76 -15.98 10.61 -7.14
CA LEU A 76 -16.27 11.17 -8.47
C LEU A 76 -17.75 11.47 -8.65
N LYS A 77 -18.63 10.59 -8.14
CA LYS A 77 -20.08 10.76 -8.27
C LYS A 77 -20.60 11.91 -7.40
N ASN A 78 -20.22 11.93 -6.14
CA ASN A 78 -20.89 12.70 -5.10
C ASN A 78 -20.21 14.05 -4.81
N GLU A 79 -18.88 14.12 -4.86
CA GLU A 79 -18.13 15.29 -4.35
C GLU A 79 -17.60 16.20 -5.46
N LEU A 80 -17.31 15.65 -6.65
CA LEU A 80 -16.75 16.45 -7.74
C LEU A 80 -17.79 17.27 -8.50
N THR A 81 -17.45 18.52 -8.79
CA THR A 81 -18.18 19.34 -9.76
C THR A 81 -17.96 18.85 -11.19
N SER A 82 -18.86 19.18 -12.11
CA SER A 82 -18.75 18.77 -13.52
C SER A 82 -17.41 19.14 -14.16
N ASN A 83 -16.86 20.31 -13.86
CA ASN A 83 -15.55 20.73 -14.38
C ASN A 83 -14.40 19.85 -13.81
N GLN A 84 -14.43 19.57 -12.50
CA GLN A 84 -13.43 18.68 -11.88
C GLN A 84 -13.52 17.25 -12.42
N LYS A 85 -14.74 16.73 -12.66
CA LYS A 85 -14.92 15.40 -13.30
C LYS A 85 -14.30 15.37 -14.69
N ARG A 86 -14.58 16.38 -15.53
CA ARG A 86 -13.99 16.50 -16.87
C ARG A 86 -12.47 16.58 -16.81
N LYS A 87 -11.91 17.33 -15.85
CA LYS A 87 -10.45 17.39 -15.66
C LYS A 87 -9.88 16.06 -15.22
N PHE A 88 -10.55 15.33 -14.32
CA PHE A 88 -10.15 13.99 -13.90
C PHE A 88 -10.14 13.04 -15.09
N GLU A 89 -11.22 13.01 -15.89
CA GLU A 89 -11.32 12.18 -17.10
C GLU A 89 -10.14 12.41 -18.05
N LEU A 90 -9.82 13.68 -18.36
CA LEU A 90 -8.68 14.03 -19.22
C LEU A 90 -7.31 13.62 -18.66
N LEU A 91 -7.16 13.54 -17.33
CA LEU A 91 -5.91 13.09 -16.69
C LEU A 91 -5.79 11.56 -16.65
N THR A 92 -6.92 10.86 -16.79
CA THR A 92 -7.02 9.41 -16.74
C THR A 92 -7.30 8.77 -18.10
N GLU A 93 -7.43 9.57 -19.16
CA GLU A 93 -7.55 9.11 -20.53
C GLU A 93 -6.18 8.54 -20.93
N VAL A 94 -6.07 7.20 -20.90
CA VAL A 94 -4.89 6.42 -21.31
C VAL A 94 -5.00 6.05 -22.78
#